data_AF-A0A9W6YY55-F1
#
_entry.id   AF-A0A9W6YY55-F1
#
_cell.length_a   1.000
_cell.length_b   1.000
_cell.length_c   1.000
_cell.angle_alpha   90.00
_cell.angle_beta   90.00
_cell.angle_gamma   90.00
#
_symmetry.space_group_name_H-M   'P 1'
#
loop_
_entity.id
_entity.type
_entity.pdbx_description
1 polymer ?
#
loop_
_entity_poly.entity_id
_entity_poly.type
_entity_poly.pdbx_seq_one_letter_code
_entity_poly.pdbx_strand_id
1 'polypeptide(L)'
;MHPLTLSVSVNPIPLHRAGETQEEKASESEVKGDFTVHKLTEEVEVKTGEEEEDVMYVKRSKISKINNETNQSESVGLGDLKVLKHKVTGKARIVVRALNSGNVLLNTAVTKASMFTIAGGKQNIVIIPNITPQGLERYYAMVKTANDAKALVDALEKVK
;
A
#
# COMPACT_ATOMS: atom_id res chain seq x y z
N MET A 1 50.84 -21.91 1.93
CA MET A 1 51.22 -22.37 3.28
C MET A 1 51.32 -21.11 4.13
N HIS A 2 50.44 -20.76 5.08
CA HIS A 2 49.69 -21.57 6.05
C HIS A 2 48.37 -20.85 6.42
N PRO A 3 47.32 -21.59 6.84
CA PRO A 3 46.10 -21.01 7.40
C PRO A 3 46.31 -20.56 8.86
N LEU A 4 45.69 -19.43 9.24
CA LEU A 4 45.61 -18.98 10.62
C LEU A 4 44.54 -19.80 11.37
N THR A 5 44.98 -20.73 12.20
CA THR A 5 44.13 -21.46 13.15
C THR A 5 43.97 -20.63 14.42
N LEU A 6 42.73 -20.25 14.75
CA LEU A 6 42.40 -19.67 16.04
C LEU A 6 42.37 -20.81 17.09
N SER A 7 43.39 -20.91 17.94
CA SER A 7 43.40 -21.83 19.07
C SER A 7 42.68 -21.20 20.26
N VAL A 8 41.57 -21.80 20.68
CA VAL A 8 40.95 -21.48 21.97
C VAL A 8 41.43 -22.50 22.98
N SER A 9 42.23 -22.03 23.93
CA SER A 9 42.74 -22.79 25.08
C SER A 9 41.60 -22.99 26.10
N VAL A 10 41.34 -24.24 26.47
CA VAL A 10 40.39 -24.60 27.52
C VAL A 10 41.19 -25.17 28.69
N ASN A 11 41.21 -24.46 29.82
CA ASN A 11 41.70 -25.00 31.08
C ASN A 11 40.54 -25.64 31.86
N PRO A 12 40.73 -26.84 32.46
CA PRO A 12 39.66 -27.57 33.12
C PRO A 12 39.39 -27.04 34.55
N ILE A 13 38.12 -27.00 34.94
CA ILE A 13 37.67 -26.68 36.31
C ILE A 13 37.18 -27.99 36.98
N PRO A 14 37.44 -28.19 38.30
CA PRO A 14 37.46 -29.51 38.92
C PRO A 14 36.08 -30.09 39.20
N LEU A 15 36.03 -31.42 39.16
CA LEU A 15 34.89 -32.27 39.44
C LEU A 15 34.44 -32.13 40.92
N HIS A 16 33.29 -31.52 41.17
CA HIS A 16 32.54 -31.65 42.42
C HIS A 16 31.31 -32.55 42.22
N ARG A 17 31.16 -33.44 43.19
CA ARG A 17 30.30 -34.61 43.28
C ARG A 17 28.89 -34.23 43.76
N ALA A 18 27.89 -34.86 43.12
CA ALA A 18 26.52 -35.15 43.55
C ALA A 18 25.62 -33.99 44.02
N GLY A 19 24.63 -33.65 43.17
CA GLY A 19 23.41 -32.94 43.53
C GLY A 19 22.33 -33.29 42.50
N GLU A 20 21.17 -33.72 42.97
CA GLU A 20 20.06 -34.32 42.22
C GLU A 20 19.61 -33.46 41.03
N THR A 21 19.54 -34.07 39.83
CA THR A 21 18.87 -33.48 38.67
C THR A 21 17.38 -33.76 38.80
N GLN A 22 16.59 -32.78 39.24
CA GLN A 22 15.15 -32.79 39.01
C GLN A 22 14.93 -32.51 37.51
N GLU A 23 14.50 -33.52 36.76
CA GLU A 23 13.89 -33.33 35.44
C GLU A 23 12.58 -32.55 35.62
N GLU A 24 12.63 -31.24 35.41
CA GLU A 24 11.43 -30.44 35.22
C GLU A 24 10.83 -30.82 33.85
N LYS A 25 9.92 -31.80 33.85
CA LYS A 25 9.07 -32.07 32.70
C LYS A 25 8.22 -30.82 32.44
N ALA A 26 8.57 -30.07 31.40
CA ALA A 26 7.65 -29.12 30.79
C ALA A 26 6.39 -29.91 30.39
N SER A 27 5.26 -29.61 31.03
CA SER A 27 3.97 -30.16 30.66
C SER A 27 3.59 -29.62 29.29
N GLU A 28 3.43 -30.53 28.33
CA GLU A 28 2.81 -30.23 27.04
C GLU A 28 1.35 -29.90 27.33
N SER A 29 1.06 -28.61 27.50
CA SER A 29 -0.31 -28.13 27.67
C SER A 29 -0.95 -28.07 26.30
N GLU A 30 -1.90 -28.97 26.04
CA GLU A 30 -2.79 -28.86 24.90
C GLU A 30 -3.61 -27.57 25.07
N VAL A 31 -3.24 -26.52 24.33
CA VAL A 31 -4.03 -25.29 24.24
C VAL A 31 -5.30 -25.66 23.49
N LYS A 32 -6.34 -26.02 24.24
CA LYS A 32 -7.66 -26.32 23.71
C LYS A 32 -8.30 -25.01 23.25
N GLY A 33 -7.95 -24.58 22.05
CA GLY A 33 -8.56 -23.41 21.41
C GLY A 33 -10.06 -23.66 21.21
N ASP A 34 -10.88 -22.73 21.66
CA ASP A 34 -12.31 -22.72 21.34
C ASP A 34 -12.50 -22.21 19.90
N PHE A 35 -12.43 -23.15 18.95
CA PHE A 35 -12.64 -22.86 17.53
C PHE A 35 -14.13 -22.91 17.21
N THR A 36 -14.87 -21.90 17.67
CA THR A 36 -16.27 -21.72 17.26
C THR A 36 -16.31 -21.45 15.76
N VAL A 37 -16.88 -22.38 15.00
CA VAL A 37 -17.08 -22.23 13.55
C VAL A 37 -18.29 -21.33 13.32
N HIS A 38 -18.06 -20.08 12.93
CA HIS A 38 -19.12 -19.17 12.50
C HIS A 38 -19.59 -19.58 11.10
N LYS A 39 -20.88 -19.91 10.98
CA LYS A 39 -21.49 -20.18 9.68
C LYS A 39 -21.54 -18.87 8.89
N LEU A 40 -20.99 -18.88 7.67
CA LEU A 40 -21.11 -17.75 6.76
C LEU A 40 -22.59 -17.56 6.43
N THR A 41 -23.17 -16.47 6.94
CA THR A 41 -24.57 -16.09 6.66
C THR A 41 -24.74 -15.58 5.23
N GLU A 42 -25.99 -15.31 4.86
CA GLU A 42 -26.50 -14.95 3.53
C GLU A 42 -25.57 -14.11 2.65
N GLU A 43 -25.62 -14.38 1.35
CA GLU A 43 -24.90 -13.62 0.33
C GLU A 43 -25.28 -12.13 0.42
N VAL A 44 -24.28 -11.30 0.68
CA VAL A 44 -24.46 -9.85 0.76
C VAL A 44 -24.23 -9.25 -0.61
N GLU A 45 -25.13 -8.36 -1.03
CA GLU A 45 -24.96 -7.58 -2.26
C GLU A 45 -23.66 -6.76 -2.19
N VAL A 46 -22.74 -7.02 -3.12
CA VAL A 46 -21.45 -6.33 -3.16
C VAL A 46 -21.63 -4.97 -3.82
N LYS A 47 -21.46 -3.89 -3.04
CA LYS A 47 -21.45 -2.51 -3.52
C LYS A 47 -20.04 -1.94 -3.48
N THR A 48 -19.64 -1.32 -4.59
CA THR A 48 -18.32 -0.67 -4.74
C THR A 48 -18.32 0.77 -4.24
N GLY A 49 -19.50 1.41 -4.20
CA GLY A 49 -19.66 2.82 -3.91
C GLY A 49 -19.27 3.73 -5.07
N GLU A 50 -19.22 3.20 -6.30
CA GLU A 50 -18.89 3.88 -7.55
C GLU A 50 -20.08 3.87 -8.55
N GLU A 51 -21.24 3.32 -8.16
CA GLU A 51 -22.40 3.06 -9.04
C GLU A 51 -23.06 4.36 -9.58
N GLU A 52 -23.00 5.43 -8.80
CA GLU A 52 -23.57 6.76 -9.11
C GLU A 52 -22.61 7.68 -9.88
N GLU A 53 -21.50 7.13 -10.40
CA GLU A 53 -20.47 7.88 -11.09
C GLU A 53 -20.21 7.35 -12.50
N ASP A 54 -19.87 8.25 -13.40
CA ASP A 54 -19.40 7.91 -14.74
C ASP A 54 -17.87 7.85 -14.76
N VAL A 55 -17.33 6.84 -15.45
CA VAL A 55 -15.89 6.70 -15.66
C VAL A 55 -15.45 7.62 -16.79
N MET A 56 -14.71 8.67 -16.43
CA MET A 56 -14.20 9.66 -17.38
C MET A 56 -12.86 9.26 -17.98
N TYR A 57 -12.08 8.49 -17.24
CA TYR A 57 -10.79 7.95 -17.67
C TYR A 57 -10.43 6.72 -16.84
N VAL A 58 -9.76 5.76 -17.46
CA VAL A 58 -9.18 4.61 -16.77
C VAL A 58 -7.81 4.26 -17.35
N LYS A 59 -6.83 4.05 -16.47
CA LYS A 59 -5.49 3.60 -16.86
C LYS A 59 -4.78 2.86 -15.73
N ARG A 60 -4.05 1.81 -16.09
CA ARG A 60 -3.13 1.13 -15.18
C ARG A 60 -2.04 2.10 -14.72
N SER A 61 -1.88 2.25 -13.40
CA SER A 61 -0.88 3.14 -12.81
C SER A 61 -0.23 2.50 -11.58
N LYS A 62 1.07 2.72 -11.42
CA LYS A 62 1.76 2.51 -10.15
C LYS A 62 1.63 3.77 -9.31
N ILE A 63 1.17 3.63 -8.07
CA ILE A 63 0.99 4.72 -7.12
C ILE A 63 2.13 4.69 -6.11
N SER A 64 2.75 5.85 -5.90
CA SER A 64 3.73 6.07 -4.84
C SER A 64 3.40 7.34 -4.06
N LYS A 65 3.59 7.34 -2.74
CA LYS A 65 3.44 8.53 -1.88
C LYS A 65 4.77 9.25 -1.78
N ILE A 66 4.76 10.58 -1.87
CA ILE A 66 5.96 11.41 -1.74
C ILE A 66 6.10 11.85 -0.29
N ASN A 67 7.26 11.63 0.30
CA ASN A 67 7.64 12.23 1.57
C ASN A 67 8.06 13.69 1.32
N ASN A 68 7.33 14.64 1.93
CA ASN A 68 7.56 16.07 1.74
C ASN A 68 8.91 16.56 2.32
N GLU A 69 9.48 15.85 3.30
CA GLU A 69 10.74 16.22 3.96
C GLU A 69 11.95 15.68 3.21
N THR A 70 11.90 14.41 2.79
CA THR A 70 13.05 13.72 2.20
C THR A 70 13.02 13.68 0.66
N ASN A 71 11.91 14.10 0.05
CA ASN A 71 11.62 13.94 -1.39
C ASN A 71 11.72 12.48 -1.89
N GLN A 72 11.69 11.50 -0.98
CA GLN A 72 11.68 10.09 -1.33
C GLN A 72 10.26 9.62 -1.62
N SER A 73 10.11 8.70 -2.58
CA SER A 73 8.83 8.11 -2.93
C SER A 73 8.72 6.69 -2.38
N GLU A 74 7.67 6.43 -1.60
CA GLU A 74 7.33 5.08 -1.12
C GLU A 74 6.27 4.46 -2.04
N SER A 75 6.46 3.19 -2.43
CA SER A 75 5.52 2.50 -3.30
C SER A 75 4.25 2.13 -2.54
N VAL A 76 3.09 2.60 -3.01
CA VAL A 76 1.77 2.28 -2.43
C VAL A 76 1.20 1.02 -3.08
N GLY A 77 1.25 0.92 -4.42
CA GLY A 77 0.76 -0.26 -5.12
C GLY A 77 0.54 -0.06 -6.62
N LEU A 78 0.09 -1.11 -7.30
CA LEU A 78 -0.26 -1.13 -8.71
C LEU A 78 -1.76 -1.37 -8.87
N GLY A 79 -2.43 -0.52 -9.63
CA GLY A 79 -3.88 -0.55 -9.75
C GLY A 79 -4.43 0.19 -10.95
N ASP A 80 -5.72 0.01 -11.21
CA ASP A 80 -6.43 0.82 -12.19
C ASP A 80 -6.81 2.15 -11.55
N LEU A 81 -6.26 3.23 -12.11
CA LEU A 81 -6.62 4.59 -11.76
C LEU A 81 -7.84 4.99 -12.58
N LYS A 82 -8.94 5.29 -11.89
CA LYS A 82 -10.17 5.81 -12.46
C LYS A 82 -10.33 7.28 -12.10
N VAL A 83 -10.71 8.08 -13.09
CA VAL A 83 -11.27 9.42 -12.88
C VAL A 83 -12.79 9.26 -12.97
N LEU A 84 -13.48 9.55 -11.87
CA LEU A 84 -14.91 9.35 -11.70
C LEU A 84 -15.60 10.70 -11.56
N LYS A 85 -16.80 10.84 -12.14
CA LYS A 85 -17.65 12.02 -11.99
C LYS A 85 -19.06 11.60 -11.61
N HIS A 86 -19.56 12.11 -10.48
CA HIS A 86 -20.88 11.80 -9.97
C HIS A 86 -21.97 12.35 -10.90
N LYS A 87 -22.91 11.48 -11.28
CA LYS A 87 -23.97 11.75 -12.28
C LYS A 87 -24.84 12.95 -11.91
N VAL A 88 -25.27 13.01 -10.64
CA VAL A 88 -26.13 14.10 -10.13
C VAL A 88 -25.34 15.32 -9.63
N THR A 89 -24.36 15.13 -8.75
CA THR A 89 -23.68 16.28 -8.10
C THR A 89 -22.60 16.92 -8.97
N GLY A 90 -22.16 16.24 -10.03
CA GLY A 90 -21.05 16.67 -10.88
C GLY A 90 -19.68 16.66 -10.20
N LYS A 91 -19.58 16.28 -8.92
CA LYS A 91 -18.31 16.17 -8.20
C LYS A 91 -17.46 15.07 -8.80
N ALA A 92 -16.15 15.31 -8.89
CA ALA A 92 -15.21 14.34 -9.44
C ALA A 92 -14.19 13.88 -8.39
N ARG A 93 -13.69 12.66 -8.57
CA ARG A 93 -12.64 12.07 -7.72
C ARG A 93 -11.75 11.14 -8.53
N ILE A 94 -10.56 10.90 -8.00
CA ILE A 94 -9.68 9.82 -8.43
C ILE A 94 -9.85 8.67 -7.47
N VAL A 95 -10.10 7.47 -7.98
CA VAL A 95 -10.08 6.22 -7.22
C VAL A 95 -9.08 5.28 -7.87
N VAL A 96 -8.17 4.73 -7.06
CA VAL A 96 -7.24 3.69 -7.48
C VAL A 96 -7.44 2.47 -6.59
N ARG A 97 -7.63 1.29 -7.19
CA ARG A 97 -7.73 0.02 -6.46
C ARG A 97 -6.61 -0.94 -6.88
N ALA A 98 -6.05 -1.66 -5.91
CA ALA A 98 -5.00 -2.65 -6.14
C ALA A 98 -5.51 -3.77 -7.05
N LEU A 99 -4.68 -4.20 -8.01
CA LEU A 99 -5.06 -5.19 -9.02
C LEU A 99 -5.58 -6.51 -8.43
N ASN A 100 -4.94 -6.99 -7.37
CA ASN A 100 -5.19 -8.33 -6.85
C ASN A 100 -6.19 -8.35 -5.68
N SER A 101 -6.15 -7.34 -4.80
CA SER A 101 -7.00 -7.30 -3.59
C SER A 101 -8.23 -6.41 -3.73
N GLY A 102 -8.28 -5.51 -4.72
CA GLY A 102 -9.35 -4.51 -4.82
C GLY A 102 -9.30 -3.41 -3.75
N ASN A 103 -8.31 -3.45 -2.84
CA ASN A 103 -8.11 -2.45 -1.80
C ASN A 103 -7.87 -1.07 -2.42
N VAL A 104 -8.46 -0.04 -1.81
CA VAL A 104 -8.26 1.34 -2.25
C VAL A 104 -6.84 1.78 -1.93
N LEU A 105 -6.10 2.18 -2.96
CA LEU A 105 -4.74 2.72 -2.86
C LEU A 105 -4.75 4.25 -2.77
N LEU A 106 -5.72 4.89 -3.42
CA LEU A 106 -5.90 6.34 -3.40
C LEU A 106 -7.37 6.65 -3.64
N ASN A 107 -7.90 7.57 -2.84
CA ASN A 107 -9.21 8.19 -3.03
C ASN A 107 -9.06 9.68 -2.72
N THR A 108 -9.09 10.52 -3.75
CA THR A 108 -8.90 11.97 -3.58
C THR A 108 -9.88 12.74 -4.45
N ALA A 109 -10.42 13.84 -3.92
CA ALA A 109 -11.32 14.70 -4.64
C ALA A 109 -10.57 15.48 -5.74
N VAL A 110 -11.23 15.64 -6.89
CA VAL A 110 -10.79 16.56 -7.94
C VAL A 110 -11.56 17.85 -7.77
N THR A 111 -10.83 18.94 -7.52
CA THR A 111 -11.40 20.27 -7.29
C THR A 111 -10.78 21.29 -8.24
N LYS A 112 -11.40 22.46 -8.36
CA LYS A 112 -10.83 23.58 -9.13
C LYS A 112 -9.44 24.01 -8.64
N ALA A 113 -9.16 23.82 -7.34
CA ALA A 113 -7.86 24.13 -6.75
C ALA A 113 -6.82 23.00 -6.93
N SER A 114 -7.22 21.81 -7.34
CA SER A 114 -6.31 20.68 -7.55
C SER A 114 -5.43 20.97 -8.78
N MET A 115 -4.11 21.07 -8.59
CA MET A 115 -3.15 21.20 -9.68
C MET A 115 -2.49 19.84 -9.97
N PHE A 116 -2.68 19.35 -11.20
CA PHE A 116 -2.06 18.11 -11.67
C PHE A 116 -0.96 18.45 -12.66
N THR A 117 0.23 17.90 -12.45
CA THR A 117 1.40 18.20 -13.28
C THR A 117 2.14 16.94 -13.68
N ILE A 118 2.76 16.94 -14.85
CA ILE A 118 3.67 15.86 -15.26
C ILE A 118 5.05 16.17 -14.69
N ALA A 119 5.70 15.18 -14.07
CA ALA A 119 7.03 15.36 -13.49
C ALA A 119 8.07 15.64 -14.58
N GLY A 120 8.92 16.66 -14.38
CA GLY A 120 9.85 17.15 -15.41
C GLY A 120 10.88 16.12 -15.91
N GLY A 121 11.30 15.19 -15.05
CA GLY A 121 12.29 14.16 -15.43
C GLY A 121 11.70 12.95 -16.16
N LYS A 122 10.50 12.50 -15.76
CA LYS A 122 9.83 11.33 -16.35
C LYS A 122 8.43 11.74 -16.79
N GLN A 123 8.26 11.88 -18.09
CA GLN A 123 7.02 12.38 -18.70
C GLN A 123 5.81 11.43 -18.54
N ASN A 124 6.00 10.25 -17.97
CA ASN A 124 4.95 9.29 -17.68
C ASN A 124 4.48 9.31 -16.21
N ILE A 125 4.89 10.30 -15.42
CA ILE A 125 4.49 10.44 -14.01
C ILE A 125 3.63 11.69 -13.85
N VAL A 126 2.41 11.51 -13.33
CA VAL A 126 1.51 12.60 -12.94
C VAL A 126 1.57 12.80 -11.42
N ILE A 127 1.71 14.04 -10.97
CA ILE A 127 1.69 14.45 -9.58
C ILE A 127 0.24 14.75 -9.18
N ILE A 128 -0.25 14.04 -8.17
CA ILE A 128 -1.63 14.14 -7.67
C ILE A 128 -1.60 14.70 -6.25
N PRO A 129 -2.22 15.88 -5.99
CA PRO A 129 -2.41 16.39 -4.64
C PRO A 129 -3.50 15.59 -3.91
N ASN A 130 -3.29 15.35 -2.63
CA ASN A 130 -4.27 14.77 -1.72
C ASN A 130 -4.36 15.64 -0.46
N ILE A 131 -5.51 16.26 -0.25
CA ILE A 131 -5.74 17.14 0.90
C ILE A 131 -6.27 16.29 2.03
N THR A 132 -5.50 16.15 3.10
CA THR A 132 -5.87 15.43 4.31
C THR A 132 -6.05 16.43 5.46
N PRO A 133 -6.73 16.05 6.56
CA PRO A 133 -6.76 16.88 7.77
C PRO A 133 -5.36 17.20 8.33
N GLN A 134 -4.37 16.35 8.06
CA GLN A 134 -2.97 16.51 8.48
C GLN A 134 -2.15 17.40 7.54
N GLY A 135 -2.72 17.81 6.40
CA GLY A 135 -2.07 18.69 5.43
C GLY A 135 -2.10 18.14 4.01
N LEU A 136 -1.31 18.78 3.15
CA LEU A 136 -1.21 18.44 1.73
C LEU A 136 -0.18 17.32 1.52
N GLU A 137 -0.68 16.17 1.09
CA GLU A 137 0.13 15.06 0.60
C GLU A 137 0.19 15.09 -0.92
N ARG A 138 1.23 14.46 -1.49
CA ARG A 138 1.37 14.29 -2.93
C ARG A 138 1.66 12.84 -3.28
N TYR A 139 1.04 12.39 -4.36
CA TYR A 139 1.22 11.06 -4.91
C TYR A 139 1.79 11.16 -6.33
N TYR A 140 2.67 10.23 -6.68
CA TYR A 140 3.06 9.97 -8.05
C TYR A 140 2.20 8.85 -8.63
N ALA A 141 1.48 9.16 -9.70
CA ALA A 141 0.82 8.18 -10.57
C ALA A 141 1.70 7.96 -11.80
N MET A 142 2.44 6.85 -11.81
CA MET A 142 3.25 6.43 -12.95
C MET A 142 2.40 5.58 -13.90
N VAL A 143 2.13 6.13 -15.07
CA VAL A 143 1.45 5.44 -16.18
C VAL A 143 2.46 4.93 -17.21
N LYS A 144 2.00 4.13 -18.17
CA LYS A 144 2.89 3.40 -19.07
C LYS A 144 3.65 4.32 -20.03
N THR A 145 3.00 5.34 -20.57
CA THR A 145 3.58 6.23 -21.59
C THR A 145 3.39 7.70 -21.25
N ALA A 146 4.16 8.58 -21.89
CA ALA A 146 3.97 10.02 -21.78
C ALA A 146 2.61 10.49 -22.32
N ASN A 147 2.12 9.84 -23.38
CA ASN A 147 0.79 10.12 -23.93
C ASN A 147 -0.32 9.76 -22.93
N ASP A 148 -0.18 8.65 -22.19
CA ASP A 148 -1.13 8.30 -21.13
C ASP A 148 -1.11 9.33 -19.99
N ALA A 149 0.05 9.91 -19.68
CA ALA A 149 0.15 10.94 -18.64
C ALA A 149 -0.54 12.23 -19.07
N LYS A 150 -0.34 12.63 -20.33
CA LYS A 150 -1.06 13.76 -20.93
C LYS A 150 -2.58 13.51 -20.94
N ALA A 151 -3.02 12.35 -21.41
CA ALA A 151 -4.44 11.98 -21.44
C ALA A 151 -5.07 11.97 -20.03
N LEU A 152 -4.32 11.52 -19.02
CA LEU A 152 -4.76 11.57 -17.62
C LEU A 152 -4.94 13.02 -17.14
N VAL A 153 -3.95 13.89 -17.39
CA VAL A 153 -4.07 15.31 -17.01
C VAL A 153 -5.24 15.98 -17.75
N ASP A 154 -5.39 15.75 -19.05
CA ASP A 154 -6.50 16.30 -19.85
C ASP A 154 -7.86 15.83 -19.29
N ALA A 155 -7.99 14.57 -18.90
CA ALA A 155 -9.21 14.04 -18.29
C ALA A 155 -9.48 14.69 -16.92
N LEU A 156 -8.45 14.90 -16.10
CA LEU A 156 -8.56 15.55 -14.79
C LEU A 156 -8.98 17.02 -14.90
N GLU A 157 -8.42 17.76 -15.86
CA GLU A 157 -8.79 19.14 -16.12
C GLU A 157 -10.22 19.26 -16.66
N LYS A 158 -10.65 18.32 -17.52
CA LYS A 158 -12.01 18.29 -18.08
C LYS A 158 -13.12 18.10 -17.03
N VAL A 159 -12.81 17.47 -15.90
CA VAL A 159 -13.80 17.13 -14.87
C VAL A 159 -13.87 18.13 -13.70
N LYS A 160 -13.03 19.18 -13.71
CA LYS A 160 -13.04 20.26 -12.70
C LYS A 160 -14.33 21.09 -12.68
#